data_AF-A0A0Q8SWB3-F1
#
_entry.id   AF-A0A0Q8SWB3-F1
#
_cell.length_a   1.000
_cell.length_b   1.000
_cell.length_c   1.000
_cell.angle_alpha   90.00
_cell.angle_beta   90.00
_cell.angle_gamma   90.00
#
_symmetry.space_group_name_H-M   'P 1'
#
loop_
_entity.id
_entity.type
_entity.pdbx_description
1 polymer ?
#
loop_
_entity_poly.entity_id
_entity_poly.type
_entity_poly.pdbx_seq_one_letter_code
_entity_poly.pdbx_strand_id
1 'polypeptide(L)' 'MNAAELERYLDAAATAVGLPIAAEHRAAVLGYLALASGFADTVNAVPLDATDEPAIAFVPVLPAEGGRA' A
#
# COMPACT_ATOMS: atom_id res chain seq x y z
N MET A 1 14.65 3.69 -0.45
CA MET A 1 14.68 4.18 -1.85
C MET A 1 15.51 5.46 -1.93
N ASN A 2 16.22 5.70 -3.04
CA ASN A 2 16.88 7.00 -3.28
C ASN A 2 15.93 8.02 -3.92
N ALA A 3 16.36 9.28 -4.02
CA ALA A 3 15.51 10.37 -4.54
C ALA A 3 15.02 10.11 -5.98
N ALA A 4 15.88 9.64 -6.87
CA ALA A 4 15.51 9.37 -8.26
C ALA A 4 14.52 8.20 -8.38
N GLU A 5 14.62 7.19 -7.51
CA GLU A 5 13.66 6.09 -7.42
C GLU A 5 12.29 6.57 -6.93
N LEU A 6 12.26 7.46 -5.93
CA LEU A 6 11.02 8.03 -5.40
C LEU A 6 10.27 8.84 -6.46
N GLU A 7 10.99 9.64 -7.23
CA GLU A 7 10.37 10.43 -8.32
C GLU A 7 9.77 9.54 -9.41
N ARG A 8 10.52 8.54 -9.88
CA ARG A 8 10.01 7.59 -10.87
C ARG A 8 8.81 6.80 -10.36
N TYR A 9 8.88 6.37 -9.10
CA TYR A 9 7.77 5.64 -8.47
C TYR A 9 6.55 6.53 -8.36
N LEU A 10 6.71 7.79 -7.92
CA LEU A 10 5.61 8.74 -7.80
C LEU A 10 4.89 8.93 -9.14
N ASP A 11 5.64 9.19 -10.21
CA ASP A 11 5.08 9.45 -11.53
C ASP A 11 4.36 8.20 -12.08
N ALA A 12 4.95 7.01 -11.91
CA ALA A 12 4.36 5.75 -12.34
C ALA A 12 3.10 5.37 -11.54
N ALA A 13 3.15 5.51 -10.21
CA ALA A 13 2.04 5.18 -9.33
C ALA A 13 0.86 6.12 -9.56
N ALA A 14 1.11 7.43 -9.61
CA ALA A 14 0.10 8.45 -9.90
C ALA A 14 -0.64 8.17 -11.21
N THR A 15 0.11 7.78 -12.26
CA THR A 15 -0.46 7.38 -13.55
C THR A 15 -1.31 6.11 -13.42
N ALA A 16 -0.80 5.09 -12.73
CA ALA A 16 -1.48 3.79 -12.59
C ALA A 16 -2.81 3.90 -11.82
N VAL A 17 -2.88 4.76 -10.80
CA VAL A 17 -4.12 4.97 -10.02
C VAL A 17 -5.00 6.09 -10.58
N GLY A 18 -4.59 6.75 -11.66
CA GLY A 18 -5.34 7.86 -12.27
C GLY A 18 -5.44 9.09 -11.38
N LEU A 19 -4.43 9.35 -10.53
CA LEU A 19 -4.40 10.48 -9.61
C LEU A 19 -3.33 11.50 -10.04
N PRO A 20 -3.68 12.50 -10.87
CA PRO A 20 -2.72 13.52 -11.28
C PRO A 20 -2.30 14.39 -10.09
N ILE A 21 -1.00 14.64 -9.97
CA ILE A 21 -0.43 15.48 -8.91
C ILE A 21 -0.13 16.86 -9.48
N ALA A 22 -0.78 17.88 -8.93
CA ALA A 22 -0.48 19.27 -9.30
C ALA A 22 0.98 19.62 -8.98
N ALA A 23 1.59 20.45 -9.83
CA ALA A 23 3.00 20.80 -9.71
C ALA A 23 3.32 21.42 -8.34
N GLU A 24 2.42 22.24 -7.81
CA GLU A 24 2.56 22.87 -6.48
C GLU A 24 2.64 21.86 -5.33
N HIS A 25 2.08 20.66 -5.49
CA HIS A 25 2.04 19.63 -4.45
C HIS A 25 3.18 18.61 -4.55
N ARG A 26 3.87 18.54 -5.69
CA ARG A 26 4.85 17.48 -5.98
C ARG A 26 5.94 17.38 -4.92
N ALA A 27 6.52 18.52 -4.51
CA ALA A 27 7.58 18.55 -3.51
C ALA A 27 7.10 17.99 -2.15
N ALA A 28 5.89 18.34 -1.73
CA ALA A 28 5.31 17.84 -0.48
C ALA A 28 5.01 16.33 -0.55
N VAL A 29 4.44 15.85 -1.67
CA VAL A 29 4.15 14.43 -1.85
C VAL A 29 5.43 13.59 -1.85
N LEU A 30 6.50 14.06 -2.51
CA LEU A 30 7.81 13.39 -2.45
C LEU A 30 8.36 13.31 -1.03
N GLY A 31 8.24 14.39 -0.25
CA GLY A 31 8.66 14.41 1.15
C GLY A 31 7.92 13.36 2.00
N TYR A 32 6.59 13.28 1.87
CA TYR A 32 5.80 12.28 2.59
C TYR A 32 6.05 10.86 2.10
N LEU A 33 6.26 10.66 0.80
CA LEU A 33 6.62 9.36 0.24
C LEU A 33 7.98 8.89 0.75
N ALA A 34 8.97 9.78 0.85
CA ALA A 34 10.28 9.48 1.42
C ALA A 34 10.16 9.07 2.90
N LEU A 35 9.34 9.78 3.68
CA LEU A 35 9.06 9.43 5.07
C LEU A 35 8.41 8.05 5.18
N ALA A 36 7.39 7.77 4.37
CA ALA A 36 6.72 6.47 4.32
C ALA A 36 7.68 5.34 3.91
N SER A 37 8.61 5.58 2.98
CA SER A 37 9.66 4.63 2.62
C SER A 37 10.53 4.27 3.83
N GLY A 38 10.86 5.23 4.69
CA GLY A 38 11.63 4.96 5.91
C GLY A 38 10.86 4.08 6.91
N PHE A 39 9.54 4.27 7.02
CA PHE A 39 8.70 3.38 7.83
C PHE A 39 8.59 1.99 7.21
N ALA A 40 8.47 1.88 5.89
CA ALA A 40 8.45 0.61 5.20
C ALA A 40 9.74 -0.18 5.42
N ASP A 41 10.91 0.48 5.43
CA ASP A 41 12.19 -0.16 5.75
C ASP A 41 12.18 -0.77 7.16
N THR A 42 11.54 -0.10 8.13
CA THR A 42 11.40 -0.61 9.50
C THR A 42 10.47 -1.83 9.57
N VAL A 43 9.34 -1.79 8.86
CA VAL A 43 8.38 -2.91 8.81
C VAL A 43 8.97 -4.12 8.09
N ASN A 44 9.65 -3.91 6.96
CA ASN A 44 10.27 -4.97 6.16
C ASN A 44 11.46 -5.64 6.86
N ALA A 45 12.04 -5.00 7.89
CA ALA A 45 13.10 -5.59 8.71
C ALA A 45 12.58 -6.64 9.70
N VAL A 46 11.26 -6.74 9.91
CA VAL A 46 10.66 -7.78 10.75
C VAL A 46 10.74 -9.13 10.02
N PRO A 47 11.33 -10.17 10.62
CA PRO A 47 11.40 -11.49 10.00
C PRO A 47 9.99 -12.08 9.89
N LEU A 48 9.66 -12.60 8.71
CA LEU A 48 8.42 -13.31 8.43
C LEU A 48 8.74 -14.68 7.81
N ASP A 49 8.02 -15.70 8.24
CA ASP A 49 7.97 -17.01 7.61
C ASP A 49 6.83 -17.07 6.56
N ALA A 50 6.93 -18.01 5.62
CA ALA A 50 5.88 -18.24 4.64
C ALA A 50 4.52 -18.66 5.26
N THR A 51 4.54 -19.10 6.51
CA THR A 51 3.35 -19.49 7.29
C THR A 51 2.76 -18.36 8.15
N ASP A 52 3.38 -17.17 8.18
CA ASP A 52 2.81 -16.03 8.89
C ASP A 52 1.58 -15.50 8.14
N GLU A 53 0.43 -15.55 8.80
CA GLU A 53 -0.84 -15.14 8.22
C GLU A 53 -1.15 -13.65 8.45
N PRO A 54 -1.92 -13.01 7.56
CA PRO A 54 -2.46 -11.68 7.80
C PRO A 54 -3.28 -11.63 9.10
N ALA A 55 -3.19 -10.52 9.83
CA ALA A 55 -3.93 -10.34 11.08
C ALA A 55 -5.47 -10.47 10.91
N ILE A 56 -5.97 -10.18 9.70
CA ILE A 56 -7.38 -10.36 9.34
C ILE A 56 -7.49 -11.54 8.38
N ALA A 57 -8.20 -12.58 8.80
CA ALA A 57 -8.54 -13.73 7.98
C ALA A 57 -10.00 -13.65 7.52
N PHE A 58 -10.26 -14.01 6.26
CA PHE A 58 -11.62 -14.16 5.75
C PHE A 58 -12.26 -15.40 6.37
N VAL A 59 -13.43 -15.22 7.00
CA VAL A 59 -14.27 -16.32 7.49
C VAL A 59 -15.58 -16.32 6.69
N PRO A 60 -15.80 -17.31 5.80
CA PRO A 60 -17.04 -17.37 5.04
C PRO A 60 -18.22 -17.61 5.98
N VAL A 61 -19.30 -16.85 5.80
CA VAL A 61 -20.58 -17.12 6.45
C VAL A 61 -21.39 -18.01 5.52
N LEU A 62 -21.78 -19.20 6.01
CA LEU A 62 -22.64 -20.10 5.24
C LEU A 62 -24.07 -19.52 5.17
N PRO A 63 -24.77 -19.63 4.02
CA PRO A 63 -26.19 -19.30 3.95
C PRO A 63 -26.97 -20.07 5.01
N ALA A 64 -27.94 -19.44 5.66
CA ALA A 64 -28.86 -20.15 6.54
C ALA A 64 -29.60 -21.22 5.73
N GLU A 65 -29.50 -22.49 6.12
CA GLU A 65 -30.28 -23.55 5.49
C GLU A 65 -31.78 -23.27 5.72
N GLY A 66 -32.52 -22.97 4.64
CA GLY A 66 -33.99 -22.98 4.66
C GLY A 66 -34.75 -21.68 4.42
N GLY A 67 -34.23 -20.74 3.61
CA GLY A 67 -35.06 -19.66 3.05
C GLY A 67 -36.09 -20.19 2.04
N ARG A 68 -37.23 -20.69 2.51
CA ARG A 68 -38.40 -20.96 1.67
C ARG A 68 -38.96 -19.63 1.14
N ALA A 69 -38.99 -19.49 -0.18
CA ALA A 69 -39.81 -18.51 -0.90
C ALA A 69 -41.30 -18.87 -0.81
#